data_AF-A0A7R9AH51-F1
#
_entry.id   AF-A0A7R9AH51-F1
#
_cell.length_a   1.000
_cell.length_b   1.000
_cell.length_c   1.000
_cell.angle_alpha   90.00
_cell.angle_beta   90.00
_cell.angle_gamma   90.00
#
_symmetry.space_group_name_H-M   'P 1'
#
loop_
_entity.id
_entity.type
_entity.pdbx_description
1 polymer ?
#
loop_
_entity_poly.entity_id
_entity_poly.type
_entity_poly.pdbx_seq_one_letter_code
_entity_poly.pdbx_strand_id
1 'polypeptide(L)'
;MKSESQKQEGESISQPKDADNILEDWKLPLVFSEVRHLEKIEGVPPVLHTWRMRERMKTVSVALVLCLNVGVDPPDVVKTQPCSRMECWIDPLSMTPMVALETIGARLQKQYERWQSRARYKQSLDPTVEVVKKLCMSLRRNAKEERVLFHYNGHGVPRPTPNGEIWVFNKVSFSILTISYTQYIPLGIYELQAWMGSPSIYVYDCSNAGIIVDKFCELAEQHEKELETLQKSHIGGGQLGSNSNNVSFKNCILLAACSTTQTLPMNPDLPADLFTSCLTTPIKMALRWFVLQNASRLVPNITLEMIDK
;
A
#
# COMPACT_ATOMS: atom_id res chain seq x y z
N MET A 1 -1.73 57.89 -102.56
CA MET A 1 -1.61 59.17 -101.82
C MET A 1 -2.79 59.27 -100.85
N LYS A 2 -2.50 59.29 -99.53
CA LYS A 2 -3.36 59.64 -98.35
C LYS A 2 -4.71 58.89 -98.18
N SER A 3 -4.83 57.91 -97.26
CA SER A 3 -5.04 57.95 -95.79
C SER A 3 -6.54 58.04 -95.40
N GLU A 4 -7.15 56.96 -94.86
CA GLU A 4 -7.50 56.75 -93.42
C GLU A 4 -8.53 57.78 -92.88
N SER A 5 -9.55 57.48 -92.07
CA SER A 5 -9.91 56.32 -91.22
C SER A 5 -11.35 56.51 -90.68
N GLN A 6 -11.95 55.41 -90.19
CA GLN A 6 -13.34 55.29 -89.70
C GLN A 6 -13.56 55.83 -88.26
N LYS A 7 -14.77 56.35 -88.02
CA LYS A 7 -15.55 56.48 -86.77
C LYS A 7 -17.03 56.59 -87.22
N GLN A 8 -18.07 56.13 -86.55
CA GLN A 8 -18.35 55.90 -85.13
C GLN A 8 -19.66 55.09 -85.01
N GLU A 9 -19.86 54.43 -83.85
CA GLU A 9 -21.10 54.23 -83.05
C GLU A 9 -22.46 54.13 -83.78
N GLY A 10 -23.36 53.18 -83.51
CA GLY A 10 -23.50 52.21 -82.44
C GLY A 10 -25.01 51.93 -82.30
N GLU A 11 -25.41 50.66 -82.23
CA GLU A 11 -26.77 50.27 -81.84
C GLU A 11 -26.73 48.90 -81.15
N SER A 12 -27.52 48.79 -80.08
CA SER A 12 -27.54 47.74 -79.07
C SER A 12 -28.09 46.40 -79.57
N ILE A 13 -27.41 45.29 -79.26
CA ILE A 13 -27.95 43.93 -79.36
C ILE A 13 -27.82 43.22 -77.99
N SER A 14 -28.95 42.63 -77.61
CA SER A 14 -29.27 41.88 -76.39
C SER A 14 -28.23 40.86 -75.91
N GLN A 15 -27.93 40.87 -74.61
CA GLN A 15 -27.20 39.80 -73.92
C GLN A 15 -28.02 38.49 -73.89
N PRO A 16 -27.43 37.32 -74.18
CA PRO A 16 -28.10 36.04 -74.00
C PRO A 16 -28.13 35.64 -72.52
N LYS A 17 -29.31 35.17 -72.09
CA LYS A 17 -29.67 34.74 -70.74
C LYS A 17 -29.26 33.28 -70.45
N ASP A 18 -27.98 32.96 -70.48
CA ASP A 18 -27.49 31.60 -70.15
C ASP A 18 -26.16 31.62 -69.37
N ALA A 19 -26.04 32.48 -68.35
CA ALA A 19 -24.85 32.59 -67.49
C ALA A 19 -25.01 31.92 -66.11
N ASP A 20 -26.12 31.24 -65.83
CA ASP A 20 -26.46 30.73 -64.50
C ASP A 20 -26.27 29.20 -64.33
N ASN A 21 -25.47 28.56 -65.18
CA ASN A 21 -25.15 27.13 -65.07
C ASN A 21 -23.65 26.81 -65.22
N ILE A 22 -22.77 27.73 -64.81
CA ILE A 22 -21.35 27.43 -64.66
C ILE A 22 -21.19 26.74 -63.30
N LEU A 23 -21.07 25.41 -63.30
CA LEU A 23 -20.67 24.67 -62.11
C LEU A 23 -19.30 25.21 -61.68
N GLU A 24 -19.24 25.89 -60.53
CA GLU A 24 -17.98 26.47 -60.05
C GLU A 24 -16.97 25.35 -59.79
N ASP A 25 -15.73 25.50 -60.27
CA ASP A 25 -14.70 24.43 -60.25
C ASP A 25 -14.48 23.81 -58.86
N TRP A 26 -14.61 24.60 -57.79
CA TRP A 26 -14.45 24.14 -56.41
C TRP A 26 -15.60 23.25 -55.91
N LYS A 27 -16.74 23.21 -56.63
CA LYS A 27 -17.87 22.32 -56.37
C LYS A 27 -17.74 20.98 -57.10
N LEU A 28 -16.72 20.82 -57.96
CA LEU A 28 -16.47 19.55 -58.63
C LEU A 28 -15.84 18.55 -57.64
N PRO A 29 -16.38 17.33 -57.52
CA PRO A 29 -15.81 16.32 -56.64
C PRO A 29 -14.46 15.87 -57.17
N LEU A 30 -13.44 15.93 -56.31
CA LEU A 30 -12.12 15.41 -56.65
C LEU A 30 -12.14 13.87 -56.61
N VAL A 31 -11.80 13.25 -57.73
CA VAL A 31 -11.75 11.78 -57.86
C VAL A 31 -10.33 11.30 -57.57
N PHE A 32 -10.21 10.16 -56.91
CA PHE A 32 -8.92 9.56 -56.52
C PHE A 32 -8.06 10.44 -55.59
N SER A 33 -8.69 11.27 -54.76
CA SER A 33 -7.99 12.18 -53.82
C SER A 33 -8.05 11.77 -52.35
N GLU A 34 -8.72 10.65 -52.04
CA GLU A 34 -8.67 10.06 -50.69
C GLU A 34 -7.28 9.55 -50.32
N VAL A 35 -6.98 9.48 -49.02
CA VAL A 35 -5.71 8.98 -48.44
C VAL A 35 -5.27 7.65 -49.05
N ARG A 36 -6.21 6.72 -49.29
CA ARG A 36 -5.94 5.41 -49.91
C ARG A 36 -5.40 5.46 -51.34
N HIS A 37 -5.55 6.59 -52.03
CA HIS A 37 -5.06 6.81 -53.40
C HIS A 37 -3.77 7.63 -53.42
N LEU A 38 -3.57 8.52 -52.44
CA LEU A 38 -2.43 9.43 -52.36
C LEU A 38 -1.26 8.83 -51.59
N GLU A 39 -1.54 8.07 -50.54
CA GLU A 39 -0.53 7.45 -49.69
C GLU A 39 -0.25 6.01 -50.12
N LYS A 40 1.00 5.59 -49.89
CA LYS A 40 1.38 4.19 -50.08
C LYS A 40 0.64 3.34 -49.03
N ILE A 41 -0.13 2.36 -49.49
CA ILE A 41 -0.85 1.44 -48.61
C ILE A 41 0.16 0.53 -47.92
N GLU A 42 0.53 0.87 -46.69
CA GLU A 42 1.43 0.08 -45.85
C GLU A 42 0.81 -0.20 -44.48
N GLY A 43 1.22 -1.32 -43.87
CA GLY A 43 0.79 -1.66 -42.52
C GLY A 43 1.48 -0.76 -41.50
N VAL A 44 0.75 -0.33 -40.47
CA VAL A 44 1.33 0.42 -39.35
C VAL A 44 2.40 -0.45 -38.67
N PRO A 45 3.60 0.08 -38.40
CA PRO A 45 4.64 -0.68 -37.70
C PRO A 45 4.13 -1.11 -36.32
N PRO A 46 4.44 -2.34 -35.88
CA PRO A 46 3.97 -2.85 -34.61
C PRO A 46 4.56 -2.02 -33.46
N VAL A 47 3.68 -1.40 -32.67
CA VAL A 47 4.08 -0.69 -31.44
C VAL A 47 4.27 -1.71 -30.33
N LEU A 48 5.42 -1.69 -29.68
CA LEU A 48 5.68 -2.52 -28.50
C LEU A 48 4.86 -2.00 -27.32
N HIS A 49 3.83 -2.75 -26.94
CA HIS A 49 2.98 -2.43 -25.81
C HIS A 49 3.50 -3.08 -24.51
N THR A 50 3.74 -2.28 -23.47
CA THR A 50 4.30 -2.73 -22.17
C THR A 50 3.26 -2.80 -21.03
N TRP A 51 1.96 -2.79 -21.34
CA TRP A 51 0.89 -2.81 -20.32
C TRP A 51 0.75 -4.15 -19.57
N ARG A 52 1.33 -5.23 -20.09
CA ARG A 52 1.23 -6.56 -19.47
C ARG A 52 2.20 -6.67 -18.29
N MET A 53 1.64 -6.83 -17.09
CA MET A 53 2.42 -7.32 -15.95
C MET A 53 2.97 -8.71 -16.26
N ARG A 54 4.31 -8.84 -16.28
CA ARG A 54 5.01 -10.09 -16.59
C ARG A 54 4.94 -11.09 -15.44
N GLU A 55 4.99 -10.58 -14.21
CA GLU A 55 5.00 -11.39 -13.00
C GLU A 55 3.76 -11.09 -12.15
N ARG A 56 3.06 -12.15 -11.74
CA ARG A 56 1.90 -12.08 -10.83
C ARG A 56 2.32 -12.57 -9.45
N MET A 57 2.87 -11.66 -8.65
CA MET A 57 3.29 -11.96 -7.29
C MET A 57 2.09 -12.18 -6.38
N LYS A 58 2.17 -13.17 -5.48
CA LYS A 58 1.13 -13.44 -4.49
C LYS A 58 1.68 -13.31 -3.07
N THR A 59 0.83 -12.87 -2.16
CA THR A 59 1.11 -12.95 -0.72
C THR A 59 0.61 -14.31 -0.22
N VAL A 60 1.53 -15.21 0.12
CA VAL A 60 1.21 -16.60 0.50
C VAL A 60 1.23 -16.85 2.01
N SER A 61 1.88 -15.97 2.76
CA SER A 61 2.08 -16.10 4.21
C SER A 61 1.86 -14.77 4.90
N VAL A 62 1.24 -14.80 6.08
CA VAL A 62 0.93 -13.61 6.89
C VAL A 62 1.35 -13.85 8.34
N ALA A 63 2.25 -13.01 8.86
CA ALA A 63 2.59 -12.89 10.27
C ALA A 63 1.77 -11.77 10.90
N LEU A 64 1.01 -12.09 11.95
CA LEU A 64 0.28 -11.14 12.78
C LEU A 64 0.98 -11.05 14.13
N VAL A 65 1.78 -10.01 14.33
CA VAL A 65 2.51 -9.73 15.57
C VAL A 65 1.78 -8.64 16.33
N LEU A 66 1.16 -9.03 17.45
CA LEU A 66 0.38 -8.13 18.30
C LEU A 66 1.12 -7.91 19.61
N CYS A 67 1.46 -6.68 19.92
CA CYS A 67 2.09 -6.28 21.18
C CYS A 67 1.16 -5.30 21.91
N LEU A 68 0.20 -5.84 22.67
CA LEU A 68 -0.93 -5.09 23.24
C LEU A 68 -0.88 -4.99 24.77
N ASN A 69 -0.33 -6.00 25.47
CA ASN A 69 -0.27 -6.04 26.95
C ASN A 69 -1.57 -5.55 27.60
N VAL A 70 -2.69 -6.19 27.24
CA VAL A 70 -4.04 -5.67 27.51
C VAL A 70 -4.23 -5.31 28.98
N GLY A 71 -4.60 -4.05 29.24
CA GLY A 71 -4.84 -3.52 30.58
C GLY A 71 -3.65 -2.81 31.22
N VAL A 72 -2.48 -2.79 30.57
CA VAL A 72 -1.29 -2.07 31.03
C VAL A 72 -0.82 -1.11 29.94
N ASP A 73 -0.83 0.19 30.25
CA ASP A 73 -0.39 1.22 29.31
C ASP A 73 1.15 1.34 29.29
N PRO A 74 1.76 1.57 28.12
CA PRO A 74 3.19 1.83 28.03
C PRO A 74 3.56 3.18 28.66
N PRO A 75 4.78 3.33 29.20
CA PRO A 75 5.17 4.48 30.03
C PRO A 75 5.23 5.82 29.27
N ASP A 76 5.29 5.79 27.94
CA ASP A 76 5.45 6.97 27.08
C ASP A 76 4.13 7.47 26.48
N VAL A 77 3.01 6.80 26.74
CA VAL A 77 1.69 7.17 26.24
C VAL A 77 0.78 7.57 27.39
N VAL A 78 0.47 8.85 27.48
CA VAL A 78 -0.54 9.36 28.42
C VAL A 78 -1.91 9.27 27.74
N LYS A 79 -2.76 8.35 28.22
CA LYS A 79 -4.14 8.21 27.70
C LYS A 79 -5.07 9.23 28.33
N THR A 80 -5.96 9.78 27.51
CA THR A 80 -7.08 10.61 27.97
C THR A 80 -8.16 9.75 28.64
N GLN A 81 -9.04 10.37 29.43
CA GLN A 81 -10.27 9.75 29.91
C GLN A 81 -11.47 10.56 29.42
N PRO A 82 -12.32 10.02 28.53
CA PRO A 82 -12.24 8.71 27.84
C PRO A 82 -11.15 8.66 26.74
N CYS A 83 -10.83 7.45 26.25
CA CYS A 83 -9.87 7.23 25.16
C CYS A 83 -10.37 6.16 24.17
N SER A 84 -9.82 6.15 22.96
CA SER A 84 -9.98 5.07 21.98
C SER A 84 -9.41 3.76 22.55
N ARG A 85 -10.23 2.72 22.64
CA ARG A 85 -9.85 1.43 23.25
C ARG A 85 -10.12 0.21 22.38
N MET A 86 -11.06 0.34 21.44
CA MET A 86 -11.51 -0.79 20.64
C MET A 86 -10.38 -1.25 19.73
N GLU A 87 -10.09 -2.55 19.74
CA GLU A 87 -9.06 -3.21 18.93
C GLU A 87 -9.74 -4.29 18.10
N CYS A 88 -9.60 -4.25 16.78
CA CYS A 88 -10.21 -5.20 15.84
C CYS A 88 -11.73 -5.35 16.04
N TRP A 89 -12.38 -4.24 16.40
CA TRP A 89 -13.81 -4.16 16.74
C TRP A 89 -14.23 -4.91 18.02
N ILE A 90 -13.29 -5.11 18.95
CA ILE A 90 -13.52 -5.72 20.27
C ILE A 90 -13.11 -4.71 21.35
N ASP A 91 -13.89 -4.60 22.41
CA ASP A 91 -13.48 -3.88 23.62
C ASP A 91 -12.59 -4.81 24.48
N PRO A 92 -11.28 -4.54 24.62
CA PRO A 92 -10.38 -5.40 25.37
C PRO A 92 -10.72 -5.50 26.87
N LEU A 93 -11.42 -4.52 27.43
CA LEU A 93 -11.79 -4.48 28.85
C LEU A 93 -13.08 -5.26 29.16
N SER A 94 -13.81 -5.68 28.13
CA SER A 94 -15.06 -6.46 28.29
C SER A 94 -14.81 -7.92 28.72
N MET A 95 -13.57 -8.38 28.71
CA MET A 95 -13.17 -9.75 29.04
C MET A 95 -11.80 -9.78 29.73
N THR A 96 -11.34 -10.95 30.14
CA THR A 96 -10.00 -11.07 30.77
C THR A 96 -8.91 -10.77 29.74
N PRO A 97 -7.76 -10.17 30.15
CA PRO A 97 -6.70 -9.76 29.22
C PRO A 97 -6.23 -10.85 28.25
N MET A 98 -6.10 -12.09 28.74
CA MET A 98 -5.68 -13.24 27.93
C MET A 98 -6.73 -13.58 26.85
N VAL A 99 -8.01 -13.64 27.22
CA VAL A 99 -9.09 -13.94 26.29
C VAL A 99 -9.30 -12.79 25.30
N ALA A 100 -9.11 -11.54 25.74
CA ALA A 100 -9.14 -10.36 24.88
C ALA A 100 -8.08 -10.47 23.78
N LEU A 101 -6.84 -10.75 24.17
CA LEU A 101 -5.70 -10.85 23.25
C LEU A 101 -5.91 -11.97 22.20
N GLU A 102 -6.34 -13.15 22.63
CA GLU A 102 -6.67 -14.27 21.72
C GLU A 102 -7.83 -13.92 20.77
N THR A 103 -8.87 -13.26 21.29
CA THR A 103 -10.03 -12.85 20.50
C THR A 103 -9.66 -11.79 19.46
N ILE A 104 -8.85 -10.80 19.83
CA ILE A 104 -8.34 -9.75 18.93
C ILE A 104 -7.49 -10.40 17.82
N GLY A 105 -6.56 -11.30 18.17
CA GLY A 105 -5.76 -12.05 17.19
C GLY A 105 -6.60 -12.83 16.19
N ALA A 106 -7.60 -13.57 16.70
CA ALA A 106 -8.53 -14.32 15.86
C ALA A 106 -9.40 -13.41 14.97
N ARG A 107 -9.82 -12.25 15.47
CA ARG A 107 -10.58 -11.27 14.69
C ARG A 107 -9.72 -10.65 13.59
N LEU A 108 -8.50 -10.23 13.89
CA LEU A 108 -7.58 -9.67 12.90
C LEU A 108 -7.30 -10.67 11.77
N GLN A 109 -7.04 -11.93 12.12
CA GLN A 109 -6.86 -12.99 11.13
C GLN A 109 -8.08 -13.09 10.21
N LYS A 110 -9.30 -13.16 10.77
CA LYS A 110 -10.53 -13.22 9.98
C LYS A 110 -10.73 -11.99 9.08
N GLN A 111 -10.30 -10.80 9.52
CA GLN A 111 -10.38 -9.60 8.69
C GLN A 111 -9.46 -9.70 7.47
N TYR A 112 -8.22 -10.17 7.65
CA TYR A 112 -7.31 -10.40 6.53
C TYR A 112 -7.72 -11.57 5.62
N GLU A 113 -8.30 -12.64 6.17
CA GLU A 113 -8.79 -13.80 5.41
C GLU A 113 -9.86 -13.42 4.39
N ARG A 114 -10.62 -12.35 4.64
CA ARG A 114 -11.58 -11.79 3.66
C ARG A 114 -10.90 -11.27 2.40
N TRP A 115 -9.68 -10.75 2.53
CA TRP A 115 -8.89 -10.21 1.41
C TRP A 115 -8.03 -11.28 0.73
N GLN A 116 -7.46 -12.20 1.52
CA GLN A 116 -6.59 -13.27 1.01
C GLN A 116 -6.84 -14.60 1.73
N SER A 117 -7.93 -15.28 1.38
CA SER A 117 -8.37 -16.49 2.08
C SER A 117 -7.45 -17.70 1.96
N ARG A 118 -6.52 -17.72 0.99
CA ARG A 118 -5.63 -18.88 0.74
C ARG A 118 -4.24 -18.73 1.37
N ALA A 119 -3.94 -17.59 1.99
CA ALA A 119 -2.66 -17.41 2.66
C ALA A 119 -2.59 -18.21 3.97
N ARG A 120 -1.36 -18.52 4.39
CA ARG A 120 -1.09 -19.16 5.68
C ARG A 120 -0.92 -18.08 6.75
N TYR A 121 -1.85 -18.02 7.69
CA TYR A 121 -1.84 -17.08 8.80
C TYR A 121 -1.14 -17.66 10.02
N LYS A 122 -0.27 -16.87 10.66
CA LYS A 122 0.35 -17.20 11.94
C LYS A 122 0.27 -15.99 12.87
N GLN A 123 -0.33 -16.21 14.04
CA GLN A 123 -0.46 -15.21 15.09
C GLN A 123 0.70 -15.33 16.08
N SER A 124 1.19 -14.20 16.58
CA SER A 124 2.13 -14.10 17.69
C SER A 124 1.66 -12.99 18.60
N LEU A 125 1.09 -13.40 19.71
CA LEU A 125 0.41 -12.56 20.69
C LEU A 125 1.39 -12.28 21.84
N ASP A 126 1.67 -11.00 22.07
CA ASP A 126 2.68 -10.49 23.01
C ASP A 126 3.99 -11.32 23.00
N PRO A 127 4.66 -11.45 21.83
CA PRO A 127 5.76 -12.37 21.64
C PRO A 127 7.10 -11.84 22.16
N THR A 128 8.06 -12.75 22.30
CA THR A 128 9.47 -12.42 22.49
C THR A 128 10.23 -12.28 21.17
N VAL A 129 11.40 -11.66 21.22
CA VAL A 129 12.31 -11.54 20.06
C VAL A 129 12.55 -12.90 19.40
N GLU A 130 12.80 -13.96 20.18
CA GLU A 130 13.06 -15.29 19.63
C GLU A 130 11.84 -15.90 18.95
N VAL A 131 10.64 -15.61 19.44
CA VAL A 131 9.38 -16.04 18.82
C VAL A 131 9.20 -15.34 17.47
N VAL A 132 9.40 -14.02 17.43
CA VAL A 132 9.32 -13.22 16.18
C VAL A 132 10.37 -13.70 15.17
N LYS A 133 11.62 -13.93 15.59
CA LYS A 133 12.67 -14.48 14.75
C LYS A 133 12.28 -15.81 14.11
N LYS A 134 11.84 -16.78 14.93
CA LYS A 134 11.42 -18.10 14.45
C LYS A 134 10.22 -18.00 13.51
N LEU A 135 9.28 -17.11 13.79
CA LEU A 135 8.11 -16.85 12.94
C LEU A 135 8.55 -16.36 11.55
N CYS A 136 9.30 -15.26 11.50
CA CYS A 136 9.74 -14.63 10.25
C CYS A 136 10.56 -15.60 9.39
N MET A 137 11.58 -16.24 9.98
CA MET A 137 12.42 -17.21 9.28
C MET A 137 11.60 -18.42 8.77
N SER A 138 10.64 -18.90 9.57
CA SER A 138 9.76 -20.00 9.14
C SER A 138 8.89 -19.60 7.96
N LEU A 139 8.30 -18.40 7.97
CA LEU A 139 7.42 -17.94 6.89
C LEU A 139 8.19 -17.69 5.60
N ARG A 140 9.34 -17.03 5.67
CA ARG A 140 10.21 -16.82 4.50
C ARG A 140 10.64 -18.15 3.88
N ARG A 141 11.14 -19.10 4.68
CA ARG A 141 11.54 -20.42 4.18
C ARG A 141 10.42 -21.13 3.42
N ASN A 142 9.17 -20.99 3.88
CA ASN A 142 8.02 -21.61 3.24
C ASN A 142 7.52 -20.85 2.01
N ALA A 143 7.64 -19.52 1.99
CA ALA A 143 7.19 -18.67 0.90
C ALA A 143 8.12 -18.67 -0.31
N LYS A 144 9.41 -18.97 -0.11
CA LYS A 144 10.45 -18.91 -1.15
C LYS A 144 10.49 -17.50 -1.78
N GLU A 145 10.08 -17.38 -3.03
CA GLU A 145 10.05 -16.15 -3.83
C GLU A 145 8.71 -15.41 -3.76
N GLU A 146 7.70 -16.01 -3.12
CA GLU A 146 6.41 -15.35 -2.92
C GLU A 146 6.47 -14.36 -1.76
N ARG A 147 5.47 -13.47 -1.73
CA ARG A 147 5.43 -12.37 -0.75
C ARG A 147 4.98 -12.86 0.62
N VAL A 148 5.63 -12.34 1.66
CA VAL A 148 5.23 -12.50 3.06
C VAL A 148 4.74 -11.17 3.61
N LEU A 149 3.59 -11.16 4.28
CA LEU A 149 3.09 -10.00 5.01
C LEU A 149 3.51 -10.08 6.48
N PHE A 150 4.03 -8.98 7.01
CA PHE A 150 4.29 -8.79 8.43
C PHE A 150 3.44 -7.63 8.94
N HIS A 151 2.46 -7.94 9.76
CA HIS A 151 1.64 -6.96 10.46
C HIS A 151 2.15 -6.82 11.88
N TYR A 152 2.50 -5.61 12.29
CA TYR A 152 2.91 -5.28 13.65
C TYR A 152 1.96 -4.23 14.22
N ASN A 153 1.30 -4.59 15.32
CA ASN A 153 0.55 -3.66 16.15
C ASN A 153 1.31 -3.47 17.47
N GLY A 154 1.69 -2.21 17.74
CA GLY A 154 2.55 -1.84 18.87
C GLY A 154 1.86 -0.93 19.89
N HIS A 155 0.56 -1.04 20.12
CA HIS A 155 -0.17 -0.15 21.03
C HIS A 155 0.12 -0.36 22.52
N GLY A 156 0.57 -1.55 22.91
CA GLY A 156 0.88 -1.92 24.30
C GLY A 156 2.35 -1.76 24.69
N VAL A 157 3.15 -1.16 23.83
CA VAL A 157 4.60 -1.01 24.00
C VAL A 157 5.03 0.43 23.70
N PRO A 158 6.24 0.85 24.11
CA PRO A 158 6.72 2.18 23.78
C PRO A 158 6.83 2.44 22.28
N ARG A 159 6.89 3.73 21.92
CA ARG A 159 7.09 4.15 20.53
C ARG A 159 8.42 3.65 19.95
N PRO A 160 8.48 3.43 18.62
CA PRO A 160 9.72 3.07 17.93
C PRO A 160 10.84 4.07 18.21
N THR A 161 12.06 3.58 18.34
CA THR A 161 13.21 4.43 18.66
C THR A 161 13.79 5.06 17.38
N PRO A 162 14.43 6.24 17.46
CA PRO A 162 15.15 6.84 16.34
C PRO A 162 16.28 5.97 15.79
N ASN A 163 16.72 4.94 16.52
CA ASN A 163 17.75 4.00 16.08
C ASN A 163 17.20 2.90 15.15
N GLY A 164 15.89 2.89 14.88
CA GLY A 164 15.26 1.86 14.06
C GLY A 164 14.98 0.58 14.86
N GLU A 165 14.43 0.73 16.05
CA GLU A 165 14.00 -0.41 16.89
C GLU A 165 12.50 -0.32 17.15
N ILE A 166 11.84 -1.48 17.11
CA ILE A 166 10.47 -1.68 17.59
C ILE A 166 10.50 -2.46 18.90
N TRP A 167 9.43 -2.41 19.68
CA TRP A 167 9.40 -3.04 20.99
C TRP A 167 8.57 -4.33 20.98
N VAL A 168 9.09 -5.34 21.67
CA VAL A 168 8.41 -6.60 21.97
C VAL A 168 8.58 -6.91 23.45
N PHE A 169 8.11 -8.07 23.93
CA PHE A 169 8.21 -8.42 25.33
C PHE A 169 9.35 -9.39 25.62
N ASN A 170 9.76 -9.48 26.89
CA ASN A 170 10.66 -10.53 27.36
C ASN A 170 9.90 -11.84 27.62
N LYS A 171 10.64 -12.94 27.82
CA LYS A 171 10.09 -14.23 28.26
C LYS A 171 9.29 -14.08 29.55
N VAL A 172 8.07 -14.60 29.52
CA VAL A 172 7.18 -14.72 30.67
C VAL A 172 7.81 -15.68 31.67
N SER A 173 8.10 -15.20 32.88
CA SER A 173 8.27 -16.10 34.04
C SER A 173 6.89 -16.49 34.52
N PHE A 174 6.52 -17.75 34.32
CA PHE A 174 5.24 -18.29 34.79
C PHE A 174 5.27 -18.37 36.32
N SER A 175 4.66 -17.39 37.00
CA SER A 175 4.20 -17.56 38.37
C SER A 175 2.72 -17.93 38.32
N ILE A 176 2.29 -18.87 39.16
CA ILE A 176 1.03 -19.63 39.12
C ILE A 176 -0.25 -18.78 39.06
N LEU A 177 -0.20 -17.45 39.15
CA LEU A 177 -1.37 -16.56 39.07
C LEU A 177 -1.21 -15.30 38.19
N THR A 178 -0.07 -15.06 37.53
CA THR A 178 0.13 -13.83 36.74
C THR A 178 1.15 -14.04 35.61
N ILE A 179 0.74 -13.75 34.37
CA ILE A 179 1.68 -13.43 33.28
C ILE A 179 2.19 -12.01 33.57
N SER A 180 3.45 -11.87 33.98
CA SER A 180 4.11 -10.58 34.10
C SER A 180 5.17 -10.44 33.02
N TYR A 181 4.89 -9.60 32.02
CA TYR A 181 5.94 -9.06 31.18
C TYR A 181 6.74 -8.09 32.03
N THR A 182 7.99 -8.43 32.31
CA THR A 182 8.82 -7.63 33.21
C THR A 182 9.41 -6.42 32.51
N GLN A 183 9.69 -6.53 31.20
CA GLN A 183 10.44 -5.53 30.44
C GLN A 183 10.04 -5.53 28.96
N TYR A 184 10.06 -4.33 28.36
CA TYR A 184 10.04 -4.14 26.92
C TYR A 184 11.45 -4.39 26.37
N ILE A 185 11.55 -5.19 25.31
CA ILE A 185 12.80 -5.57 24.66
C ILE A 185 12.84 -4.94 23.27
N PRO A 186 13.92 -4.20 22.93
CA PRO A 186 14.07 -3.63 21.59
C PRO A 186 14.38 -4.74 20.58
N LEU A 187 13.75 -4.65 19.41
CA LEU A 187 13.96 -5.49 18.24
C LEU A 187 14.37 -4.58 17.09
N GLY A 188 15.59 -4.77 16.59
CA GLY A 188 16.14 -3.97 15.49
C GLY A 188 15.45 -4.26 14.16
N ILE A 189 15.12 -3.22 13.40
CA ILE A 189 14.54 -3.33 12.06
C ILE A 189 15.52 -4.01 11.08
N TYR A 190 16.83 -3.81 11.26
CA TYR A 190 17.87 -4.48 10.47
C TYR A 190 17.76 -6.02 10.59
N GLU A 191 17.59 -6.53 11.81
CA GLU A 191 17.43 -7.97 12.02
C GLU A 191 16.10 -8.49 11.43
N LEU A 192 15.02 -7.73 11.62
CA LEU A 192 13.71 -8.07 11.08
C LEU A 192 13.74 -8.19 9.55
N GLN A 193 14.40 -7.24 8.87
CA GLN A 193 14.63 -7.27 7.42
C GLN A 193 15.33 -8.56 6.98
N ALA A 194 16.42 -8.92 7.68
CA ALA A 194 17.18 -10.12 7.39
C ALA A 194 16.34 -11.41 7.58
N TRP A 195 15.49 -11.47 8.60
CA TRP A 195 14.64 -12.65 8.84
C TRP A 195 13.48 -12.78 7.85
N MET A 196 12.89 -11.65 7.48
CA MET A 196 11.74 -11.59 6.57
C MET A 196 12.14 -11.73 5.11
N GLY A 197 13.35 -11.33 4.72
CA GLY A 197 13.84 -11.37 3.34
C GLY A 197 12.96 -10.57 2.37
N SER A 198 13.10 -10.87 1.07
CA SER A 198 12.35 -10.24 -0.04
C SER A 198 11.72 -11.32 -0.93
N PRO A 199 10.52 -11.10 -1.51
CA PRO A 199 9.67 -9.90 -1.40
C PRO A 199 8.79 -9.92 -0.13
N SER A 200 8.62 -8.77 0.52
CA SER A 200 7.85 -8.67 1.77
C SER A 200 6.97 -7.41 1.80
N ILE A 201 5.88 -7.44 2.56
CA ILE A 201 5.05 -6.26 2.84
C ILE A 201 4.90 -6.10 4.36
N TYR A 202 5.04 -4.87 4.84
CA TYR A 202 4.99 -4.53 6.25
C TYR A 202 3.84 -3.57 6.53
N VAL A 203 3.12 -3.82 7.62
CA VAL A 203 2.06 -2.95 8.14
C VAL A 203 2.42 -2.61 9.57
N TYR A 204 2.64 -1.34 9.87
CA TYR A 204 3.00 -0.85 11.19
C TYR A 204 1.86 0.02 11.74
N ASP A 205 1.10 -0.55 12.68
CA ASP A 205 0.08 0.17 13.45
C ASP A 205 0.63 0.50 14.84
N CYS A 206 1.27 1.67 14.93
CA CYS A 206 1.80 2.24 16.16
C CYS A 206 2.00 3.74 16.01
N SER A 207 2.15 4.43 17.13
CA SER A 207 2.54 5.84 17.12
C SER A 207 3.99 6.01 16.64
N ASN A 208 4.29 7.10 15.94
CA ASN A 208 5.58 7.38 15.33
C ASN A 208 6.06 6.32 14.31
N ALA A 209 5.14 5.60 13.68
CA ALA A 209 5.46 4.52 12.73
C ALA A 209 6.32 4.98 11.53
N GLY A 210 6.29 6.27 11.16
CA GLY A 210 7.16 6.84 10.14
C GLY A 210 8.66 6.64 10.41
N ILE A 211 9.07 6.60 11.69
CA ILE A 211 10.48 6.34 12.07
C ILE A 211 10.92 4.97 11.54
N ILE A 212 10.03 3.99 11.60
CA ILE A 212 10.29 2.63 11.13
C ILE A 212 10.53 2.65 9.61
N VAL A 213 9.72 3.39 8.86
CA VAL A 213 9.84 3.47 7.39
C VAL A 213 11.14 4.14 6.98
N ASP A 214 11.47 5.28 7.57
CA ASP A 214 12.70 6.01 7.28
C ASP A 214 13.93 5.13 7.55
N LYS A 215 13.97 4.50 8.73
CA LYS A 215 15.09 3.61 9.11
C LYS A 215 15.12 2.33 8.29
N PHE A 216 13.98 1.79 7.90
CA PHE A 216 13.93 0.62 7.02
C PHE A 216 14.62 0.92 5.68
N CYS A 217 14.35 2.06 5.08
CA CYS A 217 14.98 2.46 3.82
C CYS A 217 16.51 2.61 3.95
N GLU A 218 16.97 3.31 4.99
CA GLU A 218 18.41 3.47 5.26
C GLU A 218 19.12 2.11 5.45
N LEU A 219 18.54 1.24 6.28
CA LEU A 219 19.11 -0.07 6.62
C LEU A 219 19.07 -1.05 5.43
N ALA A 220 18.07 -0.91 4.56
CA ALA A 220 17.98 -1.68 3.32
C ALA A 220 19.15 -1.37 2.37
N GLU A 221 19.51 -0.08 2.21
CA GLU A 221 20.69 0.30 1.42
C GLU A 221 21.99 -0.20 2.04
N GLN A 222 22.09 -0.16 3.37
CA GLN A 222 23.25 -0.71 4.08
C GLN A 222 23.40 -2.21 3.83
N HIS A 223 22.30 -2.96 3.91
CA HIS A 223 22.32 -4.41 3.67
C HIS A 223 22.72 -4.75 2.22
N GLU A 224 22.25 -3.99 1.23
CA GLU A 224 22.67 -4.16 -0.17
C GLU A 224 24.19 -3.89 -0.34
N LYS A 225 24.73 -2.82 0.27
CA LYS A 225 26.17 -2.49 0.22
C LYS A 225 27.06 -3.55 0.88
N GLU A 226 26.63 -4.11 2.01
CA GLU A 226 27.35 -5.17 2.71
C GLU A 226 27.43 -6.45 1.87
N LEU A 227 26.31 -6.84 1.24
CA LEU A 227 26.26 -8.00 0.34
C LEU A 227 27.17 -7.80 -0.88
N GLU A 228 27.16 -6.63 -1.50
CA GLU A 228 28.06 -6.32 -2.63
C GLU A 228 29.54 -6.40 -2.25
N THR A 229 29.89 -5.95 -1.04
CA THR A 229 31.27 -5.96 -0.54
C THR A 229 31.75 -7.39 -0.30
N LEU A 230 30.91 -8.22 0.32
CA LEU A 230 31.18 -9.64 0.53
C LEU A 230 31.35 -10.39 -0.81
N GLN A 231 30.51 -10.09 -1.80
CA GLN A 231 30.64 -10.66 -3.15
C GLN A 231 31.95 -10.28 -3.81
N LYS A 232 32.38 -9.01 -3.73
CA LYS A 232 33.66 -8.55 -4.30
C LYS A 232 34.87 -9.21 -3.63
N SER A 233 34.81 -9.48 -2.32
CA SER A 233 35.90 -10.17 -1.60
C SER A 233 36.05 -11.66 -1.95
N HIS A 234 35.00 -12.32 -2.44
CA HIS A 234 35.02 -13.75 -2.77
C HIS A 234 35.43 -14.09 -4.22
N ILE A 235 35.73 -13.09 -5.07
CA ILE A 235 36.14 -13.29 -6.47
C ILE A 235 37.57 -13.88 -6.60
N GLY A 236 38.31 -14.03 -5.51
CA GLY A 236 39.66 -14.62 -5.48
C GLY A 236 39.75 -16.16 -5.42
N GLY A 237 38.63 -16.89 -5.34
CA GLY A 237 38.65 -18.36 -5.22
C GLY A 237 37.58 -19.00 -6.12
N GLY A 238 38.02 -19.88 -7.04
CA GLY A 238 37.23 -20.41 -8.15
C GLY A 238 35.89 -21.09 -7.81
N GLN A 239 35.01 -21.03 -8.82
CA GLN A 239 33.77 -21.79 -9.06
C GLN A 239 33.19 -22.61 -7.90
N LEU A 240 31.98 -22.22 -7.46
CA LEU A 240 30.87 -23.16 -7.34
C LEU A 240 29.54 -22.39 -7.43
N GLY A 241 28.67 -22.83 -8.34
CA GLY A 241 27.35 -22.25 -8.53
C GLY A 241 26.50 -22.36 -7.27
N SER A 242 26.10 -21.20 -6.75
CA SER A 242 24.96 -21.09 -5.85
C SER A 242 24.16 -19.90 -6.34
N ASN A 243 22.88 -20.12 -6.62
CA ASN A 243 21.89 -19.05 -6.79
C ASN A 243 21.82 -18.26 -5.48
N SER A 244 22.79 -17.38 -5.23
CA SER A 244 22.65 -16.33 -4.23
C SER A 244 21.63 -15.38 -4.82
N ASN A 245 20.35 -15.66 -4.54
CA ASN A 245 19.25 -14.74 -4.80
C ASN A 245 19.62 -13.44 -4.08
N ASN A 246 20.17 -12.47 -4.81
CA ASN A 246 20.47 -11.16 -4.28
C ASN A 246 19.15 -10.60 -3.74
N VAL A 247 19.03 -10.55 -2.43
CA VAL A 247 17.83 -10.06 -1.75
C VAL A 247 17.81 -8.56 -1.95
N SER A 248 17.05 -8.09 -2.94
CA SER A 248 16.80 -6.66 -3.08
C SER A 248 15.57 -6.28 -2.27
N PHE A 249 15.77 -5.37 -1.32
CA PHE A 249 14.68 -4.82 -0.51
C PHE A 249 13.87 -3.75 -1.24
N LYS A 250 14.26 -3.40 -2.49
CA LYS A 250 13.47 -2.52 -3.38
C LYS A 250 12.07 -3.07 -3.67
N ASN A 251 11.87 -4.38 -3.50
CA ASN A 251 10.57 -5.04 -3.65
C ASN A 251 9.75 -5.09 -2.34
N CYS A 252 10.25 -4.48 -1.26
CA CYS A 252 9.51 -4.36 -0.01
C CYS A 252 8.49 -3.23 -0.06
N ILE A 253 7.29 -3.48 0.43
CA ILE A 253 6.24 -2.46 0.57
C ILE A 253 6.05 -2.16 2.06
N LEU A 254 5.99 -0.89 2.42
CA LEU A 254 5.78 -0.46 3.80
C LEU A 254 4.52 0.40 3.90
N LEU A 255 3.67 0.07 4.87
CA LEU A 255 2.50 0.84 5.24
C LEU A 255 2.63 1.20 6.72
N ALA A 256 2.64 2.50 7.04
CA ALA A 256 2.79 3.01 8.39
C ALA A 256 1.62 3.92 8.75
N ALA A 257 1.15 3.81 9.99
CA ALA A 257 -0.07 4.49 10.45
C ALA A 257 0.05 6.02 10.49
N CYS A 258 1.25 6.55 10.77
CA CYS A 258 1.46 7.98 10.97
C CYS A 258 2.92 8.40 10.69
N SER A 259 3.16 9.72 10.62
CA SER A 259 4.49 10.31 10.43
C SER A 259 5.40 10.14 11.67
N THR A 260 6.69 10.45 11.52
CA THR A 260 7.75 10.27 12.53
C THR A 260 7.51 11.01 13.84
N THR A 261 6.69 12.06 13.85
CA THR A 261 6.38 12.90 15.03
C THR A 261 4.92 12.80 15.46
N GLN A 262 4.11 12.00 14.77
CA GLN A 262 2.68 11.90 15.02
C GLN A 262 2.34 10.74 15.94
N THR A 263 1.40 11.00 16.85
CA THR A 263 0.77 9.98 17.71
C THR A 263 -0.58 9.58 17.12
N LEU A 264 -0.97 8.33 17.34
CA LEU A 264 -2.30 7.84 16.95
C LEU A 264 -3.42 8.63 17.67
N PRO A 265 -4.58 8.80 17.02
CA PRO A 265 -5.69 9.54 17.60
C PRO A 265 -6.28 8.81 18.80
N MET A 266 -6.67 9.57 19.84
CA MET A 266 -7.25 9.03 21.08
C MET A 266 -8.76 9.24 21.21
N ASN A 267 -9.45 9.61 20.12
CA ASN A 267 -10.89 9.89 20.15
C ASN A 267 -11.67 8.60 20.53
N PRO A 268 -12.46 8.61 21.62
CA PRO A 268 -13.19 7.43 22.09
C PRO A 268 -14.20 6.85 21.09
N ASP A 269 -14.68 7.65 20.14
CA ASP A 269 -15.62 7.18 19.11
C ASP A 269 -14.95 6.35 18.02
N LEU A 270 -13.61 6.39 17.95
CA LEU A 270 -12.81 5.66 16.98
C LEU A 270 -12.11 4.46 17.65
N PRO A 271 -11.84 3.39 16.87
CA PRO A 271 -11.01 2.31 17.36
C PRO A 271 -9.56 2.77 17.59
N ALA A 272 -8.87 2.14 18.53
CA ALA A 272 -7.44 2.34 18.76
C ALA A 272 -6.63 1.87 17.55
N ASP A 273 -7.05 0.79 16.90
CA ASP A 273 -6.48 0.26 15.65
C ASP A 273 -7.10 0.90 14.40
N LEU A 274 -7.19 2.23 14.37
CA LEU A 274 -7.80 2.97 13.27
C LEU A 274 -7.14 2.66 11.92
N PHE A 275 -5.82 2.59 11.88
CA PHE A 275 -5.09 2.31 10.65
C PHE A 275 -5.35 0.89 10.16
N THR A 276 -5.24 -0.10 11.06
CA THR A 276 -5.59 -1.49 10.75
C THR A 276 -7.04 -1.61 10.29
N SER A 277 -7.99 -1.01 11.01
CA SER A 277 -9.42 -1.01 10.69
C SER A 277 -9.71 -0.42 9.31
N CYS A 278 -9.00 0.64 8.91
CA CYS A 278 -9.08 1.21 7.56
C CYS A 278 -8.60 0.23 6.48
N LEU A 279 -7.50 -0.48 6.73
CA LEU A 279 -6.92 -1.42 5.76
C LEU A 279 -7.74 -2.72 5.63
N THR A 280 -8.24 -3.25 6.75
CA THR A 280 -8.82 -4.59 6.80
C THR A 280 -10.35 -4.58 6.79
N THR A 281 -10.98 -3.48 7.23
CA THR A 281 -12.44 -3.32 7.30
C THR A 281 -12.92 -1.93 6.82
N PRO A 282 -12.54 -1.52 5.59
CA PRO A 282 -12.71 -0.15 5.10
C PRO A 282 -14.15 0.33 5.12
N ILE A 283 -15.11 -0.51 4.73
CA ILE A 283 -16.54 -0.11 4.67
C ILE A 283 -17.07 0.21 6.07
N LYS A 284 -16.77 -0.63 7.07
CA LYS A 284 -17.21 -0.41 8.46
C LYS A 284 -16.61 0.88 9.01
N MET A 285 -15.32 1.10 8.77
CA MET A 285 -14.65 2.33 9.22
C MET A 285 -15.14 3.57 8.46
N ALA A 286 -15.37 3.49 7.15
CA ALA A 286 -15.85 4.61 6.35
C ALA A 286 -17.27 5.06 6.78
N LEU A 287 -18.18 4.11 7.01
CA LEU A 287 -19.53 4.43 7.51
C LEU A 287 -19.47 5.07 8.90
N ARG A 288 -18.68 4.49 9.81
CA ARG A 288 -18.49 5.04 11.16
C ARG A 288 -17.89 6.45 11.11
N TRP A 289 -16.87 6.67 10.28
CA TRP A 289 -16.27 7.98 10.07
C TRP A 289 -17.27 8.99 9.50
N PHE A 290 -18.06 8.60 8.51
CA PHE A 290 -19.07 9.46 7.88
C PHE A 290 -20.09 10.00 8.88
N VAL A 291 -20.59 9.16 9.79
CA VAL A 291 -21.55 9.58 10.82
C VAL A 291 -20.95 10.59 11.79
N LEU A 292 -19.64 10.46 12.09
CA LEU A 292 -18.92 11.39 12.96
C LEU A 292 -18.60 12.74 12.28
N GLN A 293 -18.68 12.84 10.95
CA GLN A 293 -18.46 14.10 10.23
C GLN A 293 -19.69 15.00 10.26
N ASN A 294 -19.47 16.32 10.14
CA ASN A 294 -20.55 17.31 10.05
C ASN A 294 -21.55 17.05 8.91
N ALA A 295 -21.18 16.26 7.89
CA ALA A 295 -22.05 15.84 6.80
C ALA A 295 -23.23 14.96 7.26
N SER A 296 -23.15 14.31 8.44
CA SER A 296 -24.27 13.58 9.03
C SER A 296 -25.46 14.47 9.39
N ARG A 297 -25.27 15.81 9.47
CA ARG A 297 -26.36 16.78 9.61
C ARG A 297 -27.34 16.77 8.43
N LEU A 298 -26.88 16.32 7.24
CA LEU A 298 -27.74 16.15 6.07
C LEU A 298 -28.60 14.88 6.16
N VAL A 299 -28.27 13.94 7.05
CA VAL A 299 -29.00 12.69 7.27
C VAL A 299 -29.17 12.44 8.78
N PRO A 300 -30.03 13.25 9.45
CA PRO A 300 -30.04 13.39 10.92
C PRO A 300 -30.46 12.14 11.70
N ASN A 301 -31.02 11.13 11.02
CA ASN A 301 -31.55 9.93 11.65
C ASN A 301 -30.59 8.73 11.64
N ILE A 302 -29.36 8.88 11.14
CA ILE A 302 -28.37 7.79 11.14
C ILE A 302 -27.47 7.92 12.35
N THR A 303 -27.59 6.99 13.30
CA THR A 303 -26.72 6.90 14.48
C THR A 303 -25.66 5.80 14.31
N LEU A 304 -24.60 5.83 15.13
CA LEU A 304 -23.56 4.80 15.14
C LEU A 304 -24.11 3.39 15.37
N GLU A 305 -25.15 3.26 16.21
CA GLU A 305 -25.80 1.98 16.52
C GLU A 305 -26.49 1.34 15.31
N MET A 306 -26.88 2.15 14.32
CA MET A 306 -27.53 1.67 13.11
C MET A 306 -26.54 1.08 12.11
N ILE A 307 -25.25 1.42 12.20
CA ILE A 307 -24.21 0.91 11.29
C ILE A 307 -23.89 -0.57 11.58
N ASP A 308 -24.01 -0.98 12.84
CA ASP A 308 -23.67 -2.33 13.29
C ASP A 308 -24.83 -3.34 13.09
N LYS A 309 -25.98 -2.91 12.57
CA LYS A 309 -27.16 -3.74 12.24
C LYS A 309 -27.18 -4.11 10.76
#